data_AF-A0A426RZ20-F1
#
_entry.id   AF-A0A426RZ20-F1
#
_cell.length_a   1.000
_cell.length_b   1.000
_cell.length_c   1.000
_cell.angle_alpha   90.00
_cell.angle_beta   90.00
_cell.angle_gamma   90.00
#
_symmetry.space_group_name_H-M   'P 1'
#
loop_
_entity.id
_entity.type
_entity.pdbx_description
1 polymer ?
#
loop_
_entity_poly.entity_id
_entity_poly.type
_entity_poly.pdbx_seq_one_letter_code
_entity_poly.pdbx_strand_id
1 'polypeptide(L)' 'MIEIRARLGDGRTSIEVVGHEGHVLDGRVCAAVTAITQTALLGLQMYAEQFPDLVSVQITEE' A
#
# COMPACT_ATOMS: atom_id res chain seq x y z
N MET A 1 -14.19 -7.64 -7.33
CA MET A 1 -13.63 -6.66 -8.29
C MET A 1 -12.70 -5.75 -7.50
N ILE A 2 -11.46 -5.57 -7.95
CA ILE A 2 -10.49 -4.70 -7.28
C ILE A 2 -10.75 -3.26 -7.71
N GLU A 3 -10.89 -2.35 -6.75
CA GLU A 3 -11.00 -0.92 -7.01
C GLU A 3 -9.81 -0.20 -6.39
N ILE A 4 -9.20 0.71 -7.17
CA ILE A 4 -8.07 1.54 -6.74
C ILE A 4 -8.45 3.00 -6.94
N ARG A 5 -8.39 3.79 -5.87
CA ARG A 5 -8.59 5.25 -5.91
C ARG A 5 -7.30 5.94 -5.48
N ALA A 6 -6.82 6.88 -6.30
CA ALA A 6 -5.61 7.64 -6.02
C ALA A 6 -5.86 9.14 -6.03
N ARG A 7 -5.27 9.86 -5.08
CA ARG A 7 -5.20 11.33 -5.05
C ARG A 7 -3.74 11.75 -4.89
N LEU A 8 -3.28 12.62 -5.79
CA LEU A 8 -1.93 13.16 -5.81
C LEU A 8 -1.99 14.69 -5.87
N GLY A 9 -1.37 15.38 -4.91
CA GLY A 9 -1.31 16.85 -4.87
C GLY A 9 -0.86 17.39 -3.52
N ASP A 10 -0.34 18.62 -3.49
CA ASP A 10 0.01 19.37 -2.26
C ASP A 10 0.86 18.60 -1.22
N GLY A 11 1.84 17.83 -1.70
CA GLY A 11 2.70 17.02 -0.83
C GLY A 11 1.99 15.83 -0.17
N ARG A 12 0.74 15.55 -0.54
CA ARG A 12 -0.05 14.42 -0.06
C ARG A 12 -0.31 13.43 -1.19
N THR A 13 0.00 12.16 -0.91
CA THR A 13 -0.38 11.03 -1.74
C THR A 13 -1.31 10.13 -0.94
N SER A 14 -2.44 9.74 -1.53
CA SER A 14 -3.39 8.79 -0.93
C SER A 14 -3.75 7.74 -1.98
N ILE A 15 -3.63 6.47 -1.60
CA ILE A 15 -3.99 5.33 -2.42
C ILE A 15 -4.90 4.44 -1.56
N GLU A 16 -6.13 4.22 -2.00
CA GLU A 16 -7.11 3.33 -1.38
C GLU A 16 -7.31 2.13 -2.32
N VAL A 17 -7.14 0.92 -1.79
CA VAL A 17 -7.29 -0.32 -2.56
C VAL A 17 -8.26 -1.23 -1.83
N VAL A 18 -9.33 -1.65 -2.50
CA VAL A 18 -10.38 -2.49 -1.91
C VAL A 18 -10.69 -3.70 -2.80
N GLY A 19 -11.16 -4.78 -2.19
CA GLY A 19 -11.56 -6.00 -2.90
C GLY A 19 -10.41 -6.83 -3.47
N HIS A 20 -9.18 -6.62 -2.97
CA HIS A 20 -7.98 -7.38 -3.37
C HIS A 20 -7.76 -8.68 -2.55
N GLU A 21 -8.71 -9.03 -1.69
CA GLU A 21 -8.71 -10.26 -0.90
C GLU A 21 -9.69 -11.29 -1.50
N GLY A 22 -9.24 -12.52 -1.75
CA GLY A 22 -10.14 -13.68 -1.78
C GLY A 22 -10.88 -14.03 -3.08
N HIS A 23 -10.38 -13.71 -4.29
CA HIS A 23 -10.98 -14.24 -5.52
C HIS A 23 -10.20 -15.46 -6.06
N VAL A 24 -10.72 -16.67 -5.81
CA VAL A 24 -10.13 -17.97 -6.23
C VAL A 24 -10.01 -18.09 -7.76
N LEU A 25 -10.88 -17.41 -8.51
CA LEU A 25 -10.90 -17.43 -9.99
C LEU A 25 -9.85 -16.50 -10.64
N ASP A 26 -9.43 -15.43 -9.95
CA ASP A 26 -8.48 -14.40 -10.43
C ASP A 26 -7.31 -14.17 -9.45
N GLY A 27 -6.94 -15.22 -8.70
CA GLY A 27 -6.00 -15.12 -7.57
C GLY A 27 -4.64 -14.50 -7.92
N ARG A 28 -4.21 -14.55 -9.18
CA ARG A 28 -2.98 -13.89 -9.66
C ARG A 28 -3.07 -12.36 -9.59
N VAL A 29 -4.22 -11.78 -9.91
CA VAL A 29 -4.41 -10.33 -9.89
C VAL A 29 -4.51 -9.83 -8.45
N CYS A 30 -5.27 -10.52 -7.60
CA CYS A 30 -5.31 -10.25 -6.16
C CYS A 30 -3.92 -10.30 -5.53
N ALA A 31 -3.15 -11.37 -5.78
CA ALA A 31 -1.80 -11.52 -5.25
C ALA A 31 -0.85 -10.43 -5.75
N ALA A 32 -0.93 -10.04 -7.02
CA ALA A 32 -0.11 -8.97 -7.57
C ALA A 32 -0.42 -7.62 -6.91
N VAL A 33 -1.69 -7.28 -6.75
CA VAL A 33 -2.10 -6.03 -6.10
C VAL A 33 -1.66 -6.00 -4.63
N THR A 34 -1.87 -7.10 -3.88
CA THR A 34 -1.38 -7.24 -2.50
C THR A 34 0.15 -7.12 -2.42
N ALA A 35 0.89 -7.74 -3.33
CA ALA A 35 2.34 -7.67 -3.32
C ALA A 35 2.83 -6.23 -3.54
N ILE A 36 2.20 -5.48 -4.46
CA ILE A 36 2.55 -4.08 -4.74
C ILE A 36 2.27 -3.20 -3.51
N THR A 37 1.09 -3.31 -2.90
CA THR A 37 0.73 -2.49 -1.73
C THR A 37 1.63 -2.78 -0.54
N GLN A 38 1.93 -4.06 -0.27
CA GLN A 38 2.87 -4.43 0.79
C GLN A 38 4.29 -3.96 0.50
N THR A 39 4.76 -4.07 -0.75
CA THR A 39 6.10 -3.59 -1.13
C THR A 39 6.23 -2.08 -0.94
N ALA A 40 5.19 -1.31 -1.24
CA ALA A 40 5.19 0.14 -1.00
C ALA A 40 5.34 0.46 0.50
N LEU A 41 4.61 -0.25 1.37
CA LEU A 41 4.73 -0.10 2.82
C LEU A 41 6.12 -0.49 3.33
N LEU A 42 6.65 -1.62 2.88
CA LEU A 42 8.00 -2.07 3.22
C LEU A 42 9.07 -1.04 2.83
N GLY A 43 8.96 -0.48 1.62
CA GLY A 43 9.88 0.55 1.14
C GLY A 43 9.85 1.80 2.04
N LEU A 44 8.67 2.28 2.42
CA LEU A 44 8.54 3.42 3.32
C LEU A 44 9.07 3.11 4.73
N GLN A 45 8.79 1.92 5.25
CA GLN A 45 9.32 1.48 6.55
C GLN A 45 10.84 1.45 6.56
N MET A 46 11.48 0.91 5.51
CA MET A 46 12.94 0.91 5.39
C MET A 46 13.55 2.32 5.41
N TYR A 47 12.88 3.32 4.84
CA TYR A 47 13.34 4.71 4.91
C TYR A 47 13.12 5.33 6.30
N ALA A 48 12.02 5.02 6.97
CA ALA A 48 11.79 5.45 8.35
C ALA A 48 12.86 4.90 9.31
N GLU A 49 13.29 3.64 9.10
CA GLU A 49 14.38 3.03 9.87
C GLU A 49 15.74 3.69 9.60
N GLN A 50 16.02 4.08 8.35
CA GLN A 50 17.28 4.74 7.97
C GLN A 50 17.33 6.22 8.37
N PHE A 51 16.20 6.91 8.39
CA PHE A 51 16.10 8.35 8.61
C PHE A 51 15.02 8.71 9.65
N PRO A 52 15.16 8.26 10.90
CA PRO A 52 14.10 8.36 11.91
C PRO A 52 13.74 9.81 12.29
N ASP A 53 14.65 10.77 12.08
CA ASP A 53 14.40 12.20 12.35
C ASP A 53 13.61 12.90 11.23
N LEU A 54 13.47 12.26 10.06
CA LEU A 54 12.90 12.86 8.85
C LEU A 54 11.66 12.13 8.35
N VAL A 55 11.55 10.82 8.62
CA VAL A 55 10.50 9.96 8.09
C VAL A 55 9.90 9.14 9.22
N SER A 56 8.57 9.23 9.37
CA SER A 56 7.80 8.37 10.28
C SER A 56 6.79 7.56 9.49
N VAL A 57 6.55 6.32 9.93
CA VAL A 57 5.55 5.42 9.36
C VAL A 57 4.67 4.90 10.49
N GLN A 58 3.36 4.97 10.30
CA GLN A 58 2.37 4.37 11.17
C GLN A 58 1.54 3.39 10.35
N ILE A 59 1.48 2.13 10.80
CA ILE A 59 0.67 1.07 10.18
C ILE A 59 -0.42 0.69 11.19
N THR A 60 -1.66 0.72 10.74
CA THR A 60 -2.83 0.30 11.52
C THR A 60 -3.48 -0.86 10.79
N GLU A 61 -3.75 -1.95 11.50
CA GLU A 61 -4.49 -3.12 10.99
C GLU A 61 -5.90 -3.08 11.60
N GLU A 62 -6.93 -3.31 10.77
CA GLU A 62 -8.35 -3.37 11.18
C GLU A 62 -8.89 -4.80 11.15
#